data_AF-A0A1I8EW84-F1
#
_entry.id   AF-A0A1I8EW84-F1
#
_cell.length_a   1.000
_cell.length_b   1.000
_cell.length_c   1.000
_cell.angle_alpha   90.00
_cell.angle_beta   90.00
_cell.angle_gamma   90.00
#
_symmetry.space_group_name_H-M   'P 1'
#
loop_
_entity.id
_entity.type
_entity.pdbx_description
1 polymer ?
#
loop_
_entity_poly.entity_id
_entity_poly.type
_entity_poly.pdbx_seq_one_letter_code
_entity_poly.pdbx_strand_id
1 'polypeptide(L)'
;MLEASVQKALRMPNPDRIEKVAESMHNLEAVVHERNDAYFRLETGDGADPPMRTVTSFAGFTYQKRATEHLTPPDEHNKKEYEVPYLDDDAYLMQKLWAEKEHAKQRDALDDEVRRRRLTKNQVKHRRSARSYISDISQLKEAKELVS
;
A
#
# COMPACT_ATOMS: atom_id res chain seq x y z
N MET A 1 -8.68 30.69 10.02
CA MET A 1 -9.75 31.11 9.08
C MET A 1 -10.76 29.99 8.85
N LEU A 2 -10.34 28.82 8.32
CA LEU A 2 -11.19 27.62 8.24
C LEU A 2 -11.76 27.25 9.62
N GLU A 3 -10.90 27.12 10.62
CA GLU A 3 -11.30 26.79 12.00
C GLU A 3 -12.34 27.77 12.55
N ALA A 4 -12.13 29.07 12.32
CA ALA A 4 -13.05 30.11 12.75
C ALA A 4 -14.41 30.05 12.02
N SER A 5 -14.45 29.67 10.74
CA SER A 5 -15.71 29.45 10.02
C SER A 5 -16.45 28.21 10.52
N VAL A 6 -15.73 27.13 10.84
CA VAL A 6 -16.31 25.90 11.41
C VAL A 6 -16.91 26.20 12.80
N GLN A 7 -16.17 26.91 13.66
CA GLN A 7 -16.64 27.32 14.98
C GLN A 7 -17.92 28.16 14.93
N LYS A 8 -18.06 29.01 13.92
CA LYS A 8 -19.26 29.85 13.71
C LYS A 8 -20.36 29.16 12.90
N ALA A 9 -20.20 27.89 12.55
CA ALA A 9 -21.09 27.15 11.65
C ALA A 9 -21.36 27.88 10.31
N LEU A 10 -20.36 28.60 9.80
CA LEU A 10 -20.40 29.32 8.53
C LEU A 10 -19.64 28.56 7.45
N ARG A 11 -20.08 28.69 6.19
CA ARG A 11 -19.32 28.20 5.04
C ARG A 11 -18.07 29.06 4.84
N MET A 12 -16.97 28.42 4.43
CA MET A 12 -15.75 29.15 4.08
C MET A 12 -16.01 30.05 2.86
N PRO A 13 -15.59 31.33 2.89
CA PRO A 13 -15.81 32.26 1.76
C PRO A 13 -15.20 31.80 0.43
N ASN A 14 -14.05 31.11 0.45
CA ASN A 14 -13.42 30.53 -0.73
C ASN A 14 -12.52 29.34 -0.30
N PRO A 15 -13.05 28.10 -0.32
CA PRO A 15 -12.30 26.91 0.07
C PRO A 15 -11.19 26.54 -0.93
N ASP A 16 -11.43 26.73 -2.23
CA ASP A 16 -10.50 26.38 -3.33
C ASP A 16 -9.12 27.03 -3.17
N ARG A 17 -9.04 28.19 -2.51
CA ARG A 17 -7.75 28.85 -2.24
C ARG A 17 -6.83 27.98 -1.39
N ILE A 18 -7.34 27.22 -0.43
CA ILE A 18 -6.51 26.34 0.40
C ILE A 18 -5.96 25.19 -0.46
N GLU A 19 -6.79 24.59 -1.29
CA GLU A 19 -6.39 23.51 -2.19
C GLU A 19 -5.32 23.97 -3.17
N LYS A 20 -5.51 25.12 -3.82
CA LYS A 20 -4.52 25.69 -4.76
C LYS A 20 -3.20 26.06 -4.08
N VAL A 21 -3.26 26.60 -2.86
CA VAL A 21 -2.04 26.88 -2.10
C VAL A 21 -1.34 25.59 -1.70
N ALA A 22 -2.07 24.56 -1.27
CA ALA A 22 -1.49 23.26 -0.95
C ALA A 22 -0.81 22.62 -2.17
N GLU A 23 -1.45 22.67 -3.34
CA GLU A 23 -0.86 22.23 -4.61
C GLU A 23 0.42 23.01 -4.94
N SER A 24 0.38 24.34 -4.82
CA SER A 24 1.56 25.18 -5.05
C SER A 24 2.70 24.87 -4.07
N MET A 25 2.41 24.60 -2.80
CA MET A 25 3.42 24.24 -1.81
C MET A 25 4.06 22.88 -2.13
N HIS A 26 3.26 21.91 -2.56
CA HIS A 26 3.78 20.61 -3.00
C HIS A 26 4.66 20.72 -4.25
N ASN A 27 4.25 21.55 -5.22
CA ASN A 27 5.04 21.80 -6.42
C ASN A 27 6.40 22.45 -6.10
N LEU A 28 6.41 23.40 -5.16
CA LEU A 28 7.66 24.04 -4.70
C LEU A 28 8.57 23.03 -4.00
N GLU A 29 8.02 22.19 -3.12
CA GLU A 29 8.74 21.11 -2.45
C GLU A 29 9.37 20.13 -3.45
N ALA A 30 8.61 19.70 -4.46
CA ALA A 30 9.09 18.80 -5.50
C ALA A 30 10.29 19.38 -6.29
N VAL A 31 10.22 20.65 -6.69
CA VAL A 31 11.32 21.33 -7.40
C VAL A 31 12.57 21.44 -6.51
N VAL A 32 12.40 21.68 -5.21
CA VAL A 32 13.52 21.74 -4.27
C VAL A 32 14.16 20.36 -4.12
N HIS A 33 13.37 19.30 -3.96
CA HIS A 33 13.90 17.93 -3.89
C HIS A 33 14.64 17.54 -5.17
N GLU A 34 14.10 17.83 -6.35
CA GLU A 34 14.72 17.51 -7.63
C GLU A 34 16.09 18.20 -7.79
N ARG A 35 16.19 19.46 -7.38
CA ARG A 35 17.46 20.21 -7.40
C ARG A 35 18.48 19.67 -6.41
N ASN A 36 18.05 19.38 -5.19
CA ASN A 36 18.92 18.84 -4.16
C ASN A 36 19.43 17.45 -4.57
N ASP A 37 18.55 16.59 -5.07
CA ASP A 37 18.93 15.27 -5.59
C ASP A 37 19.94 15.37 -6.73
N ALA A 38 19.72 16.28 -7.69
CA ALA A 38 20.66 16.48 -8.78
C ALA A 38 22.04 16.92 -8.27
N TYR A 39 22.08 17.82 -7.29
CA TYR A 39 23.33 18.28 -6.68
C TYR A 39 24.06 17.14 -5.94
N PHE A 40 23.39 16.43 -5.04
CA PHE A 40 24.03 15.36 -4.25
C PHE A 40 24.47 14.17 -5.11
N ARG A 41 23.72 13.84 -6.16
CA ARG A 41 24.12 12.78 -7.11
C ARG A 41 25.37 13.12 -7.90
N LEU A 42 25.64 14.40 -8.16
CA LEU A 42 26.86 14.84 -8.85
C LEU A 42 28.07 14.90 -7.90
N GLU A 43 27.86 15.33 -6.66
CA GLU A 43 28.94 15.50 -5.67
C GLU A 43 29.32 14.19 -4.96
N THR A 44 28.33 13.47 -4.41
CA THR A 44 28.52 12.26 -3.60
C THR A 44 28.21 10.99 -4.39
N GLY A 45 27.38 11.07 -5.43
CA GLY A 45 26.83 9.90 -6.14
C GLY A 45 25.52 9.38 -5.55
N ASP A 46 25.20 9.77 -4.31
CA ASP A 46 23.99 9.38 -3.59
C ASP A 46 22.88 10.46 -3.69
N GLY A 47 21.64 10.08 -3.39
CA GLY A 47 20.49 11.00 -3.35
C GLY A 47 20.51 11.93 -2.13
N ALA A 48 19.64 12.96 -2.14
CA ALA A 48 19.50 13.89 -1.01
C ALA A 48 18.79 13.24 0.19
N ASP A 49 17.98 12.21 -0.07
CA ASP A 49 17.20 11.53 0.96
C ASP A 49 18.07 10.67 1.89
N PRO A 50 17.68 10.54 3.17
CA PRO A 50 18.37 9.65 4.10
C PRO A 50 18.43 8.22 3.57
N PRO A 51 19.53 7.49 3.79
CA PRO A 51 19.70 6.16 3.25
C PRO A 51 18.61 5.20 3.77
N MET A 52 18.04 4.44 2.86
CA MET A 52 17.08 3.37 3.16
C MET A 52 17.84 2.09 3.48
N ARG A 53 17.35 1.35 4.47
CA ARG A 53 17.92 0.06 4.89
C ARG A 53 16.83 -1.00 4.93
N THR A 54 17.16 -2.19 4.42
CA THR A 54 16.29 -3.36 4.51
C THR A 54 16.39 -3.96 5.91
N VAL A 55 15.26 -4.01 6.63
CA VAL A 55 15.14 -4.59 7.97
C VAL A 55 14.15 -5.74 7.94
N THR A 56 14.45 -6.84 8.63
CA THR A 56 13.53 -7.97 8.79
C THR A 56 12.74 -7.82 10.09
N SER A 57 11.41 -7.86 10.00
CA SER A 57 10.51 -7.91 11.15
C SER A 57 10.59 -9.25 11.87
N PHE A 58 10.13 -9.31 13.12
CA PHE A 58 10.03 -10.56 13.90
C PHE A 58 9.23 -11.66 13.17
N ALA A 59 8.26 -11.28 12.33
CA ALA A 59 7.45 -12.21 11.55
C ALA A 59 8.14 -12.67 10.24
N GLY A 60 9.42 -12.31 10.04
CA GLY A 60 10.20 -12.65 8.86
C GLY A 60 10.01 -11.74 7.66
N PHE A 61 9.11 -10.74 7.70
CA PHE A 61 8.90 -9.84 6.56
C PHE A 61 9.99 -8.77 6.47
N THR A 62 10.59 -8.61 5.29
CA THR A 62 11.56 -7.54 5.02
C THR A 62 10.84 -6.24 4.63
N TYR A 63 11.27 -5.12 5.19
CA TYR A 63 10.75 -3.79 4.87
C TYR A 63 11.88 -2.76 4.79
N GLN A 64 11.69 -1.72 4.00
CA GLN A 64 12.63 -0.61 3.90
C GLN A 64 12.35 0.39 5.02
N LYS A 65 13.37 0.69 5.83
CA LYS A 65 13.33 1.67 6.92
C LYS A 65 14.35 2.77 6.64
N ARG A 66 13.96 4.02 6.84
CA ARG A 66 14.90 5.16 6.80
C ARG A 66 15.91 5.06 7.95
N ALA A 67 17.18 5.31 7.65
CA ALA A 67 18.21 5.41 8.67
C ALA A 67 17.93 6.56 9.64
N THR A 68 18.01 6.27 10.94
CA THR A 68 17.96 7.27 12.00
C THR A 68 19.36 7.64 12.47
N GLU A 69 19.54 8.90 12.84
CA GLU A 69 20.77 9.39 13.45
C GLU A 69 20.78 9.03 14.95
N HIS A 70 21.94 8.60 15.45
CA HIS A 70 22.13 8.23 16.84
C HIS A 70 23.35 8.95 17.40
N LEU A 71 23.25 9.42 18.65
CA LEU A 71 24.33 10.13 19.32
C LEU A 71 25.54 9.22 19.58
N THR A 72 25.29 7.97 19.95
CA THR A 72 26.32 6.98 20.22
C THR A 72 26.38 5.93 19.12
N PRO A 73 27.56 5.33 18.86
CA PRO A 73 27.62 4.13 18.04
C PRO A 73 26.77 3.01 18.67
N PRO A 74 26.44 1.97 17.88
CA PRO A 74 25.69 0.83 18.37
C PRO A 74 26.53 0.12 19.42
N ASP A 75 25.90 -0.21 20.52
CA ASP A 75 26.51 -0.96 21.62
C ASP A 75 25.67 -2.23 21.87
N GLU A 76 26.10 -3.11 22.78
CA GLU A 76 25.37 -4.36 23.06
C GLU A 76 23.91 -4.13 23.47
N HIS A 77 23.63 -3.00 24.13
CA HIS A 77 22.27 -2.57 24.53
C HIS A 77 21.53 -1.78 23.46
N ASN A 78 22.24 -1.22 22.46
CA ASN A 78 21.69 -0.41 21.38
C ASN A 78 22.13 -0.99 20.04
N LYS A 79 21.79 -2.26 19.81
CA LYS A 79 22.13 -2.98 18.59
C LYS A 79 21.44 -2.31 17.42
N LYS A 80 22.22 -1.97 16.39
CA LYS A 80 21.67 -1.56 15.09
C LYS A 80 20.86 -2.73 14.55
N GLU A 81 19.61 -2.47 14.17
CA GLU A 81 18.69 -3.44 13.55
C GLU A 81 19.10 -3.78 12.10
N TYR A 82 20.40 -4.00 11.84
CA TYR A 82 20.93 -4.27 10.50
C TYR A 82 21.68 -5.57 10.51
N GLU A 83 20.97 -6.63 10.20
CA GLU A 83 21.44 -7.85 9.56
C GLU A 83 20.17 -8.66 9.33
N VAL A 84 20.08 -9.36 8.20
CA VAL A 84 19.03 -10.36 7.99
C VAL A 84 19.17 -11.34 9.14
N PRO A 85 18.27 -11.35 10.14
CA PRO A 85 18.35 -12.36 11.17
C PRO A 85 18.20 -13.70 10.46
N TYR A 86 18.87 -14.71 10.97
CA TYR A 86 18.47 -16.07 10.67
C TYR A 86 16.95 -16.14 10.89
N LEU A 87 16.20 -16.57 9.87
CA LEU A 87 14.76 -16.63 9.96
C LEU A 87 14.45 -17.74 10.96
N ASP A 88 13.94 -17.37 12.14
CA ASP A 88 13.47 -18.35 13.12
C ASP A 88 12.42 -19.28 12.45
N ASP A 89 12.33 -20.53 12.87
CA ASP A 89 11.39 -21.51 12.29
C ASP A 89 9.94 -20.99 12.30
N ASP A 90 9.58 -20.22 13.34
CA ASP A 90 8.29 -19.55 13.46
C ASP A 90 8.09 -18.46 12.39
N ALA A 91 9.12 -17.65 12.11
CA ALA A 91 9.06 -16.62 11.08
C ALA A 91 8.88 -17.24 9.68
N TYR A 92 9.52 -18.38 9.41
CA TYR A 92 9.29 -19.14 8.18
C TYR A 92 7.84 -19.64 8.07
N LEU A 93 7.30 -20.22 9.14
CA LEU A 93 5.91 -20.67 9.17
C LEU A 93 4.94 -19.51 8.93
N MET A 94 5.20 -18.35 9.52
CA MET A 94 4.37 -17.15 9.35
C MET A 94 4.37 -16.66 7.90
N GLN A 95 5.53 -16.63 7.23
CA GLN A 95 5.61 -16.29 5.80
C GLN A 95 4.82 -17.26 4.93
N LYS A 96 4.94 -18.57 5.20
CA LYS A 96 4.20 -19.61 4.47
C LYS A 96 2.69 -19.45 4.63
N LEU A 97 2.20 -19.33 5.87
CA LEU A 97 0.78 -19.15 6.16
C LEU A 97 0.23 -17.86 5.54
N TRP A 98 1.05 -16.80 5.50
CA TRP A 98 0.66 -15.56 4.84
C TRP A 98 0.51 -15.74 3.32
N ALA A 99 1.44 -16.45 2.67
CA ALA A 99 1.32 -16.75 1.24
C ALA A 99 0.08 -17.59 0.92
N GLU A 100 -0.22 -18.60 1.74
CA GLU A 100 -1.45 -19.40 1.62
C GLU A 100 -2.72 -18.54 1.80
N LYS A 101 -2.69 -17.62 2.77
CA LYS A 101 -3.79 -16.67 3.02
C LYS A 101 -3.99 -15.70 1.86
N GLU A 102 -2.93 -15.11 1.32
CA GLU A 102 -3.04 -14.21 0.17
C GLU A 102 -3.55 -14.93 -1.08
N HIS A 103 -3.09 -16.17 -1.31
CA HIS A 103 -3.63 -16.99 -2.38
C HIS A 103 -5.12 -17.31 -2.20
N ALA A 104 -5.57 -17.61 -0.97
CA ALA A 104 -6.98 -17.81 -0.68
C ALA A 104 -7.81 -16.53 -0.94
N LYS A 105 -7.32 -15.36 -0.52
CA LYS A 105 -7.98 -14.08 -0.82
C LYS A 105 -8.07 -13.80 -2.32
N GLN A 106 -7.01 -14.07 -3.07
CA GLN A 106 -6.99 -13.89 -4.52
C GLN A 106 -8.02 -14.78 -5.20
N ARG A 107 -8.13 -16.04 -4.77
CA ARG A 107 -9.19 -16.95 -5.23
C ARG A 107 -10.58 -16.41 -4.91
N ASP A 108 -10.83 -15.98 -3.67
CA ASP A 108 -12.14 -15.45 -3.27
C ASP A 108 -12.51 -14.18 -4.07
N ALA A 109 -11.53 -13.31 -4.33
CA ALA A 109 -11.70 -12.11 -5.14
C ALA A 109 -12.04 -12.44 -6.60
N LEU A 110 -11.36 -13.43 -7.20
CA LEU A 110 -11.67 -13.94 -8.54
C LEU A 110 -13.08 -14.57 -8.58
N ASP A 111 -13.45 -15.34 -7.58
CA ASP A 111 -14.79 -15.94 -7.47
C ASP A 111 -15.88 -14.86 -7.34
N ASP A 112 -15.61 -13.80 -6.57
CA ASP A 112 -16.48 -12.61 -6.49
C ASP A 112 -16.60 -11.91 -7.85
N GLU A 113 -15.50 -11.74 -8.57
CA GLU A 113 -15.48 -11.10 -9.89
C GLU A 113 -16.26 -11.93 -10.92
N VAL A 114 -16.03 -13.24 -10.97
CA VAL A 114 -16.79 -14.17 -11.82
C VAL A 114 -18.27 -14.11 -11.47
N ARG A 115 -18.63 -14.09 -10.17
CA ARG A 115 -20.02 -13.92 -9.72
C ARG A 115 -20.63 -12.60 -10.18
N ARG A 116 -19.89 -11.49 -10.08
CA ARG A 116 -20.34 -10.16 -10.55
C ARG A 116 -20.57 -10.15 -12.06
N ARG A 117 -19.66 -10.73 -12.85
CA ARG A 117 -19.78 -10.81 -14.32
C ARG A 117 -20.99 -11.65 -14.75
N ARG A 118 -21.33 -12.70 -14.02
CA ARG A 118 -22.51 -13.55 -14.29
C ARG A 118 -23.86 -12.91 -13.95
N LEU A 119 -23.89 -11.81 -13.19
CA LEU A 119 -25.16 -11.20 -12.79
C LEU A 119 -25.92 -10.66 -14.00
N THR A 120 -27.16 -11.11 -14.14
CA THR A 120 -28.09 -10.52 -15.12
C THR A 120 -28.53 -9.12 -14.68
N LYS A 121 -28.89 -8.25 -15.64
CA LYS A 121 -29.41 -6.90 -15.34
C LYS A 121 -30.57 -6.90 -14.34
N ASN A 122 -31.43 -7.92 -14.42
CA ASN A 122 -32.57 -8.10 -13.51
C ASN A 122 -32.13 -8.44 -12.08
N GLN A 123 -31.12 -9.30 -11.93
CA GLN A 123 -30.54 -9.62 -10.61
C GLN A 123 -29.86 -8.41 -9.97
N VAL A 124 -29.13 -7.61 -10.76
CA VAL A 124 -28.53 -6.36 -10.28
C VAL A 124 -29.62 -5.40 -9.80
N LYS A 125 -30.69 -5.19 -10.60
CA LYS A 125 -31.82 -4.33 -10.26
C LYS A 125 -32.50 -4.73 -8.94
N HIS A 126 -32.64 -6.03 -8.69
CA HIS A 126 -33.30 -6.56 -7.49
C HIS A 126 -32.32 -6.97 -6.38
N ARG A 127 -31.03 -6.61 -6.48
CA ARG A 127 -29.97 -6.97 -5.52
C ARG A 127 -29.94 -8.47 -5.19
N ARG A 128 -30.23 -9.31 -6.18
CA ARG A 128 -30.17 -10.78 -6.05
C ARG A 128 -28.78 -11.28 -6.38
N SER A 129 -28.31 -12.31 -5.67
CA SER A 129 -27.04 -12.95 -5.97
C SER A 129 -27.14 -13.83 -7.23
N ALA A 130 -26.00 -14.04 -7.89
CA ALA A 130 -25.84 -15.12 -8.86
C ALA A 130 -25.85 -16.47 -8.13
N ARG A 131 -26.16 -17.55 -8.86
CA ARG A 131 -26.05 -18.91 -8.31
C ARG A 131 -24.57 -19.25 -8.07
N SER A 132 -24.26 -19.75 -6.89
CA SER A 132 -22.88 -20.13 -6.52
C SER A 132 -22.43 -21.42 -7.22
N TYR A 133 -23.34 -22.36 -7.43
CA TYR A 133 -23.03 -23.67 -8.01
C TYR A 133 -23.37 -23.71 -9.49
N ILE A 134 -22.46 -24.31 -10.26
CA ILE A 134 -22.67 -24.66 -11.65
C ILE A 134 -23.40 -26.00 -11.70
N SER A 135 -24.56 -26.05 -12.37
CA SER A 135 -25.31 -27.29 -12.56
C SER A 135 -24.89 -28.03 -13.82
N ASP A 136 -24.41 -27.30 -14.83
CA ASP A 136 -24.24 -27.81 -16.20
C ASP A 136 -22.84 -27.58 -16.77
N ILE A 137 -22.40 -28.47 -17.65
CA ILE A 137 -21.06 -28.42 -18.27
C ILE A 137 -20.88 -27.18 -19.16
N SER A 138 -21.96 -26.63 -19.74
CA SER A 138 -21.92 -25.37 -20.51
C SER A 138 -21.50 -24.19 -19.65
N GLN A 139 -22.06 -24.08 -18.44
CA GLN A 139 -21.75 -23.03 -17.47
C GLN A 139 -20.30 -23.13 -16.97
N LEU A 140 -19.69 -24.32 -16.97
CA LEU A 140 -18.26 -24.51 -16.69
C LEU A 140 -17.37 -23.94 -17.80
N LYS A 141 -17.78 -24.09 -19.07
CA LYS A 141 -17.04 -23.50 -20.20
C LYS A 141 -17.09 -21.98 -20.15
N GLU A 142 -18.26 -21.40 -19.90
CA GLU A 142 -18.43 -19.95 -19.69
C GLU A 142 -17.61 -19.44 -18.50
N ALA A 143 -17.54 -20.20 -17.40
CA ALA A 143 -16.68 -19.87 -16.26
C ALA A 143 -15.21 -19.77 -16.64
N LYS A 144 -14.74 -20.74 -17.43
CA LYS A 144 -13.34 -20.83 -17.85
C LYS A 144 -12.96 -19.70 -18.80
N GLU A 145 -13.88 -19.28 -19.68
CA GLU A 145 -13.72 -18.09 -20.52
C GLU A 145 -13.69 -16.78 -19.73
N LEU A 146 -14.43 -16.69 -18.62
CA LEU A 146 -14.43 -15.50 -17.77
C LEU A 146 -13.17 -15.34 -16.91
N VAL A 147 -12.44 -16.43 -16.67
CA VAL A 147 -11.21 -16.48 -15.85
C VAL A 147 -9.94 -16.39 -16.73
N SER A 148 -10.03 -16.78 -18.01
CA SER A 148 -8.94 -16.67 -18.99
C SER A 148 -8.80 -15.27 -19.55
#